data_AF-A0AAD0E795-F1
#
_entry.id   AF-A0AAD0E795-F1
#
_cell.length_a   1.000
_cell.length_b   1.000
_cell.length_c   1.000
_cell.angle_alpha   90.00
_cell.angle_beta   90.00
_cell.angle_gamma   90.00
#
_symmetry.space_group_name_H-M   'P 1'
#
loop_
_entity.id
_entity.type
_entity.pdbx_description
1 polymer ?
#
loop_
_entity_poly.entity_id
_entity_poly.type
_entity_poly.pdbx_seq_one_letter_code
_entity_poly.pdbx_strand_id
1 'polypeptide(L)'
;MMRMFKALLLVFSISFAATSTATATAPLQFSFTGSGYGHGVGMSQIGAKARALSGESATAILNYYYKNVQIAPIVDTHTIRVNIGRALKSISFVSATPDSAVQIFSGDIANAQDVPPIMTLAAKKKITFNVDGAFATGEGLRAKAFTIRWSGPSSVITFSQPGSVVKYRYGQIQVKVVKSAMEVTNTLALRDEYLWGISEVPSSWPAAALEAQVIASRSYAMSKLGKINSACDCQVYSHIADQNFVGFSKESEPRFGQFWKAAVSRTIIDTSTSLAILSNGKPIQAYFFSSSGGATQTTLDAWGQATSYTQSVVDPAGLDPKNNPRFATWSASADQSLVATAFLLADIVTLEIISRNTAGAVTYIKGTASDGSTKLLRGDTFRSRVKIPSPYFNLAG
;
A
#
# COMPACT_ATOMS: atom_id res chain seq x y z
N MET A 1 7.17 -101.51 15.89
CA MET A 1 8.05 -100.65 15.08
C MET A 1 7.37 -99.28 14.96
N MET A 2 8.06 -98.21 15.38
CA MET A 2 7.57 -96.85 15.65
C MET A 2 6.48 -96.31 14.70
N ARG A 3 5.38 -95.78 15.26
CA ARG A 3 4.48 -94.85 14.57
C ARG A 3 4.77 -93.42 15.07
N MET A 4 5.30 -92.59 14.17
CA MET A 4 5.67 -91.19 14.42
C MET A 4 4.41 -90.31 14.57
N PHE A 5 4.38 -89.48 15.61
CA PHE A 5 3.47 -88.33 15.74
C PHE A 5 3.98 -87.17 14.89
N LYS A 6 3.13 -86.58 14.05
CA LYS A 6 3.36 -85.26 13.44
C LYS A 6 2.47 -84.24 14.14
N ALA A 7 3.08 -83.30 14.85
CA ALA A 7 2.42 -82.13 15.40
C ALA A 7 2.14 -81.12 14.28
N LEU A 8 0.88 -80.68 14.17
CA LEU A 8 0.46 -79.64 13.23
C LEU A 8 0.48 -78.29 13.96
N LEU A 9 1.44 -77.42 13.64
CA LEU A 9 1.45 -76.03 14.11
C LEU A 9 0.42 -75.22 13.30
N LEU A 10 -0.55 -74.63 13.99
CA LEU A 10 -1.50 -73.67 13.40
C LEU A 10 -0.89 -72.26 13.50
N VAL A 11 -0.49 -71.68 12.37
CA VAL A 11 -0.01 -70.29 12.30
C VAL A 11 -1.22 -69.37 12.10
N PHE A 12 -1.50 -68.52 13.08
CA PHE A 12 -2.51 -67.46 12.97
C PHE A 12 -1.89 -66.26 12.24
N SER A 13 -2.25 -66.05 10.98
CA SER A 13 -1.88 -64.88 10.20
C SER A 13 -2.76 -63.70 10.62
N ILE A 14 -2.20 -62.75 11.39
CA ILE A 14 -2.86 -61.46 11.67
C ILE A 14 -2.65 -60.56 10.44
N SER A 15 -3.69 -60.44 9.62
CA SER A 15 -3.73 -59.49 8.51
C SER A 15 -3.91 -58.07 9.05
N PHE A 16 -2.84 -57.28 9.09
CA PHE A 16 -2.97 -55.83 9.23
C PHE A 16 -3.55 -55.27 7.92
N ALA A 17 -4.84 -54.91 7.94
CA ALA A 17 -5.41 -54.10 6.89
C ALA A 17 -4.80 -52.69 7.00
N ALA A 18 -3.84 -52.37 6.14
CA ALA A 18 -3.43 -51.00 5.93
C ALA A 18 -4.63 -50.24 5.36
N THR A 19 -5.29 -49.43 6.18
CA THR A 19 -6.27 -48.45 5.71
C THR A 19 -5.54 -47.49 4.78
N SER A 20 -5.75 -47.60 3.47
CA SER A 20 -5.37 -46.53 2.55
C SER A 20 -6.21 -45.32 2.93
N THR A 21 -5.60 -44.35 3.60
CA THR A 21 -6.19 -43.01 3.67
C THR A 21 -6.24 -42.52 2.24
N ALA A 22 -7.43 -42.50 1.64
CA ALA A 22 -7.64 -41.85 0.35
C ALA A 22 -7.13 -40.41 0.51
N THR A 23 -6.02 -40.10 -0.15
CA THR A 23 -5.49 -38.74 -0.21
C THR A 23 -6.56 -37.89 -0.89
N ALA A 24 -7.23 -37.05 -0.11
CA ALA A 24 -8.26 -36.17 -0.64
C ALA A 24 -7.64 -35.29 -1.73
N THR A 25 -8.24 -35.32 -2.93
CA THR A 25 -7.73 -34.56 -4.08
C THR A 25 -7.91 -33.07 -3.82
N ALA A 26 -6.84 -32.30 -3.95
CA ALA A 26 -6.90 -30.84 -3.84
C ALA A 26 -7.78 -30.24 -4.96
N PRO A 27 -8.73 -29.34 -4.66
CA PRO A 27 -9.53 -28.67 -5.68
C PRO A 27 -8.64 -27.78 -6.56
N LEU A 28 -9.01 -27.58 -7.83
CA LEU A 28 -8.25 -26.71 -8.75
C LEU A 28 -8.34 -25.23 -8.37
N GLN A 29 -9.44 -24.83 -7.73
CA GLN A 29 -9.72 -23.44 -7.38
C GLN A 29 -10.60 -23.37 -6.11
N PHE A 30 -10.45 -22.28 -5.36
CA PHE A 30 -11.30 -21.93 -4.22
C PHE A 30 -12.14 -20.71 -4.53
N SER A 31 -13.42 -20.75 -4.16
CA SER A 31 -14.37 -19.66 -4.40
C SER A 31 -14.69 -18.92 -3.11
N PHE A 32 -14.94 -17.62 -3.24
CA PHE A 32 -15.21 -16.70 -2.13
C PHE A 32 -16.33 -15.73 -2.49
N THR A 33 -17.12 -15.36 -1.50
CA THR A 33 -18.04 -14.20 -1.57
C THR A 33 -17.75 -13.27 -0.42
N GLY A 34 -18.04 -11.98 -0.56
CA GLY A 34 -17.77 -11.03 0.51
C GLY A 34 -18.24 -9.62 0.24
N SER A 35 -17.77 -8.68 1.05
CA SER A 35 -18.06 -7.25 0.95
C SER A 35 -16.83 -6.41 1.30
N GLY A 36 -16.86 -5.10 1.04
CA GLY A 36 -15.76 -4.18 1.25
C GLY A 36 -14.55 -4.39 0.33
N TYR A 37 -13.62 -3.44 0.39
CA TYR A 37 -12.34 -3.46 -0.35
C TYR A 37 -11.26 -2.77 0.48
N GLY A 38 -10.15 -3.46 0.72
CA GLY A 38 -9.08 -2.97 1.59
C GLY A 38 -8.98 -3.73 2.91
N HIS A 39 -8.09 -3.25 3.78
CA HIS A 39 -7.75 -3.92 5.04
C HIS A 39 -8.75 -3.68 6.18
N GLY A 40 -9.73 -2.78 6.03
CA GLY A 40 -10.75 -2.54 7.05
C GLY A 40 -10.31 -1.64 8.23
N VAL A 41 -9.02 -1.43 8.45
CA VAL A 41 -8.49 -0.60 9.55
C VAL A 41 -8.56 0.92 9.28
N GLY A 42 -9.07 1.70 10.24
CA GLY A 42 -9.04 3.17 10.21
C GLY A 42 -10.17 3.79 9.39
N MET A 43 -9.90 4.82 8.59
CA MET A 43 -10.95 5.54 7.85
C MET A 43 -11.40 4.80 6.59
N SER A 44 -12.70 4.48 6.48
CA SER A 44 -13.29 4.08 5.20
C SER A 44 -13.47 5.29 4.30
N GLN A 45 -12.98 5.22 3.06
CA GLN A 45 -13.11 6.28 2.07
C GLN A 45 -14.55 6.44 1.59
N ILE A 46 -15.25 5.33 1.30
CA ILE A 46 -16.68 5.36 0.94
C ILE A 46 -17.52 5.85 2.12
N GLY A 47 -17.20 5.41 3.34
CA GLY A 47 -17.87 5.90 4.54
C GLY A 47 -17.63 7.40 4.78
N ALA A 48 -16.40 7.88 4.63
CA ALA A 48 -16.07 9.30 4.71
C ALA A 48 -16.82 10.13 3.65
N LYS A 49 -16.94 9.63 2.42
CA LYS A 49 -17.75 10.26 1.36
C LYS A 49 -19.22 10.36 1.78
N ALA A 50 -19.80 9.26 2.29
CA ALA A 50 -21.20 9.24 2.71
C ALA A 50 -21.47 10.24 3.85
N ARG A 51 -20.57 10.31 4.84
CA ARG A 51 -20.63 11.29 5.94
C ARG A 51 -20.51 12.73 5.47
N ALA A 52 -19.61 12.99 4.53
CA ALA A 52 -19.49 14.32 3.93
C ALA A 52 -20.76 14.71 3.15
N LEU A 53 -21.41 13.75 2.47
CA LEU A 53 -22.70 13.98 1.80
C LEU A 53 -23.85 14.22 2.79
N SER A 54 -23.76 13.71 4.02
CA SER A 54 -24.69 14.05 5.10
C SER A 54 -24.34 15.34 5.86
N GLY A 55 -23.37 16.12 5.37
CA GLY A 55 -23.01 17.43 5.92
C GLY A 55 -21.99 17.41 7.06
N GLU A 56 -21.35 16.28 7.35
CA GLU A 56 -20.29 16.24 8.37
C GLU A 56 -19.01 16.97 7.89
N SER A 57 -18.33 17.65 8.82
CA SER A 57 -17.03 18.27 8.56
C SER A 57 -15.90 17.24 8.49
N ALA A 58 -14.76 17.61 7.91
CA ALA A 58 -13.58 16.74 7.87
C ALA A 58 -13.16 16.28 9.28
N THR A 59 -13.16 17.18 10.26
CA THR A 59 -12.85 16.87 11.66
C THR A 59 -13.85 15.89 12.28
N ALA A 60 -15.15 16.03 11.99
CA ALA A 60 -16.16 15.09 12.47
C ALA A 60 -15.97 13.69 11.88
N ILE A 61 -15.72 13.61 10.57
CA ILE A 61 -15.39 12.37 9.86
C ILE A 61 -14.17 11.69 10.49
N LEU A 62 -13.09 12.43 10.72
CA LEU A 62 -11.87 11.87 11.30
C LEU A 62 -12.08 11.39 12.75
N ASN A 63 -12.75 12.16 13.60
CA ASN A 63 -13.08 11.75 14.97
C ASN A 63 -14.06 10.56 15.01
N TYR A 64 -14.83 10.34 13.94
CA TYR A 64 -15.63 9.15 13.80
C TYR A 64 -14.76 7.90 13.66
N TYR A 65 -13.77 7.92 12.78
CA TYR A 65 -12.94 6.74 12.45
C TYR A 65 -11.73 6.54 13.35
N TYR A 66 -11.18 7.61 13.93
CA TYR A 66 -10.03 7.55 14.82
C TYR A 66 -10.44 7.97 16.24
N LYS A 67 -10.11 7.14 17.22
CA LYS A 67 -10.44 7.37 18.64
C LYS A 67 -9.23 7.88 19.42
N ASN A 68 -9.44 8.55 20.54
CA ASN A 68 -8.33 9.00 21.40
C ASN A 68 -7.28 9.84 20.64
N VAL A 69 -7.76 10.68 19.72
CA VAL A 69 -6.95 11.58 18.89
C VAL A 69 -7.46 13.02 18.99
N GLN A 70 -6.63 13.96 18.52
CA GLN A 70 -7.00 15.33 18.25
C GLN A 70 -6.65 15.68 16.81
N ILE A 71 -7.53 16.42 16.15
CA ILE A 71 -7.25 17.00 14.84
C ILE A 71 -6.78 18.41 15.13
N ALA A 72 -5.47 18.62 15.10
CA ALA A 72 -4.85 19.84 15.62
C ALA A 72 -3.71 20.32 14.70
N PRO A 73 -3.35 21.62 14.76
CA PRO A 73 -2.18 22.14 14.08
C PRO A 73 -0.88 21.49 14.56
N ILE A 74 0.03 21.18 13.64
CA ILE A 74 1.39 20.73 13.92
C ILE A 74 2.36 21.37 12.93
N VAL A 75 3.63 21.55 13.33
CA VAL A 75 4.70 22.03 12.45
C VAL A 75 4.89 21.05 11.27
N ASP A 76 4.79 21.60 10.07
CA ASP A 76 4.78 20.90 8.79
C ASP A 76 5.74 21.59 7.80
N THR A 77 7.01 21.67 8.21
CA THR A 77 8.11 22.24 7.40
C THR A 77 9.06 21.17 6.89
N HIS A 78 8.69 19.90 7.05
CA HIS A 78 9.52 18.75 6.72
C HIS A 78 9.42 18.41 5.23
N THR A 79 10.49 17.83 4.70
CA THR A 79 10.45 17.12 3.41
C THR A 79 10.20 15.63 3.64
N ILE A 80 9.57 14.99 2.66
CA ILE A 80 9.44 13.53 2.60
C ILE A 80 10.15 12.98 1.36
N ARG A 81 10.76 11.80 1.48
CA ARG A 81 11.46 11.07 0.42
C ARG A 81 10.64 9.86 0.00
N VAL A 82 10.03 9.97 -1.18
CA VAL A 82 9.09 8.99 -1.74
C VAL A 82 9.84 8.12 -2.75
N ASN A 83 9.84 6.79 -2.60
CA ASN A 83 10.33 5.90 -3.65
C ASN A 83 9.34 5.87 -4.80
N ILE A 84 9.78 6.33 -5.97
CA ILE A 84 8.99 6.44 -7.21
C ILE A 84 9.41 5.42 -8.27
N GLY A 85 10.49 4.67 -8.01
CA GLY A 85 11.02 3.64 -8.88
C GLY A 85 11.94 2.70 -8.11
N ARG A 86 11.57 1.43 -8.03
CA ARG A 86 12.25 0.43 -7.19
C ARG A 86 13.07 -0.56 -7.99
N ALA A 87 14.29 -0.83 -7.54
CA ALA A 87 15.19 -1.84 -8.09
C ALA A 87 15.32 -1.82 -9.63
N LEU A 88 15.45 -0.62 -10.20
CA LEU A 88 15.44 -0.41 -11.65
C LEU A 88 16.82 -0.63 -12.28
N LYS A 89 16.84 -1.12 -13.51
CA LYS A 89 18.06 -1.32 -14.30
C LYS A 89 18.32 -0.21 -15.31
N SER A 90 17.26 0.43 -15.80
CA SER A 90 17.32 1.54 -16.75
C SER A 90 16.19 2.51 -16.46
N ILE A 91 16.51 3.80 -16.49
CA ILE A 91 15.56 4.91 -16.28
C ILE A 91 15.92 6.09 -17.18
N SER A 92 14.98 6.99 -17.41
CA SER A 92 15.30 8.23 -18.12
C SER A 92 14.49 9.42 -17.64
N PHE A 93 15.04 10.60 -17.90
CA PHE A 93 14.45 11.89 -17.55
C PHE A 93 14.43 12.80 -18.76
N VAL A 94 13.33 13.53 -18.92
CA VAL A 94 13.14 14.55 -19.96
C VAL A 94 12.37 15.71 -19.37
N SER A 95 12.80 16.95 -19.56
CA SER A 95 11.93 18.07 -19.21
C SER A 95 10.79 18.24 -20.23
N ALA A 96 9.58 18.45 -19.73
CA ALA A 96 8.35 18.41 -20.52
C ALA A 96 7.90 19.79 -21.03
N THR A 97 8.47 20.89 -20.53
CA THR A 97 8.03 22.27 -20.84
C THR A 97 9.07 23.05 -21.66
N PRO A 98 8.65 23.97 -22.54
CA PRO A 98 9.56 24.97 -23.13
C PRO A 98 10.32 25.73 -22.03
N ASP A 99 11.54 26.17 -22.34
CA ASP A 99 12.40 26.98 -21.46
C ASP A 99 12.69 26.36 -20.08
N SER A 100 12.61 25.03 -19.98
CA SER A 100 13.03 24.29 -18.81
C SER A 100 14.37 23.61 -19.02
N ALA A 101 15.13 23.48 -17.92
CA ALA A 101 16.40 22.76 -17.90
C ALA A 101 16.32 21.60 -16.91
N VAL A 102 17.05 20.52 -17.19
CA VAL A 102 17.32 19.46 -16.21
C VAL A 102 18.78 19.57 -15.80
N GLN A 103 19.02 19.67 -14.51
CA GLN A 103 20.34 19.80 -13.91
C GLN A 103 20.67 18.51 -13.16
N ILE A 104 21.83 17.94 -13.47
CA ILE A 104 22.35 16.73 -12.83
C ILE A 104 23.48 17.13 -11.90
N PHE A 105 23.47 16.60 -10.69
CA PHE A 105 24.48 16.82 -9.67
C PHE A 105 25.05 15.47 -9.20
N SER A 106 26.33 15.46 -8.85
CA SER A 106 26.98 14.27 -8.29
C SER A 106 26.58 14.10 -6.82
N GLY A 107 26.17 12.89 -6.44
CA GLY A 107 25.84 12.55 -5.05
C GLY A 107 24.38 12.78 -4.65
N ASP A 108 24.11 12.52 -3.36
CA ASP A 108 22.83 12.73 -2.70
C ASP A 108 22.87 14.10 -2.01
N ILE A 109 22.29 15.11 -2.65
CA ILE A 109 22.41 16.51 -2.26
C ILE A 109 21.13 16.96 -1.55
N ALA A 110 21.27 17.57 -0.37
CA ALA A 110 20.14 18.16 0.34
C ALA A 110 19.59 19.39 -0.40
N ASN A 111 18.28 19.66 -0.26
CA ASN A 111 17.59 20.77 -0.96
C ASN A 111 18.31 22.13 -0.82
N ALA A 112 18.85 22.44 0.35
CA ALA A 112 19.46 23.74 0.66
C ALA A 112 20.94 23.89 0.26
N GLN A 113 21.55 22.88 -0.35
CA GLN A 113 22.97 22.93 -0.68
C GLN A 113 23.19 23.55 -2.07
N ASP A 114 24.01 24.60 -2.10
CA ASP A 114 24.44 25.28 -3.33
C ASP A 114 25.71 24.59 -3.88
N VAL A 115 25.50 23.76 -4.90
CA VAL A 115 26.57 23.02 -5.59
C VAL A 115 26.30 23.20 -7.09
N PRO A 116 27.30 23.49 -7.93
CA PRO A 116 27.08 23.61 -9.37
C PRO A 116 26.69 22.25 -9.98
N PRO A 117 25.80 22.23 -11.00
CA PRO A 117 25.48 21.00 -11.70
C PRO A 117 26.69 20.49 -12.49
N ILE A 118 26.88 19.18 -12.52
CA ILE A 118 27.91 18.52 -13.34
C ILE A 118 27.47 18.40 -14.81
N MET A 119 26.17 18.53 -15.07
CA MET A 119 25.59 18.55 -16.42
C MET A 119 24.25 19.31 -16.39
N THR A 120 24.00 20.10 -17.44
CA THR A 120 22.70 20.76 -17.66
C THR A 120 22.18 20.41 -19.04
N LEU A 121 20.96 19.89 -19.10
CA LEU A 121 20.26 19.49 -20.31
C LEU A 121 19.20 20.54 -20.64
N ALA A 122 19.22 21.03 -21.88
CA ALA A 122 18.20 21.93 -22.39
C ALA A 122 16.83 21.23 -22.54
N ALA A 123 15.78 22.03 -22.76
CA ALA A 123 14.40 21.54 -22.90
C ALA A 123 14.29 20.37 -23.89
N LYS A 124 13.47 19.36 -23.54
CA LYS A 124 13.20 18.15 -24.35
C LYS A 124 14.42 17.24 -24.61
N LYS A 125 15.60 17.56 -24.09
CA LYS A 125 16.74 16.62 -24.11
C LYS A 125 16.52 15.53 -23.07
N LYS A 126 16.82 14.29 -23.47
CA LYS A 126 16.62 13.08 -22.68
C LYS A 126 17.97 12.61 -22.17
N ILE A 127 18.05 12.35 -20.85
CA ILE A 127 19.15 11.59 -20.25
C ILE A 127 18.64 10.22 -19.82
N THR A 128 19.45 9.19 -20.05
CA THR A 128 19.17 7.81 -19.63
C THR A 128 20.25 7.35 -18.67
N PHE A 129 19.84 6.80 -17.53
CA PHE A 129 20.74 6.13 -16.60
C PHE A 129 20.54 4.62 -16.68
N ASN A 130 21.64 3.88 -16.67
CA ASN A 130 21.68 2.43 -16.52
C ASN A 130 22.48 2.05 -15.28
N VAL A 131 22.28 0.84 -14.77
CA VAL A 131 23.11 0.32 -13.68
C VAL A 131 24.30 -0.48 -14.23
N ASP A 132 25.49 -0.20 -13.70
CA ASP A 132 26.72 -0.95 -13.92
C ASP A 132 27.37 -1.25 -12.56
N GLY A 133 27.17 -2.49 -12.08
CA GLY A 133 27.60 -2.91 -10.75
C GLY A 133 27.03 -1.98 -9.66
N ALA A 134 27.92 -1.30 -8.94
CA ALA A 134 27.56 -0.38 -7.86
C ALA A 134 27.31 1.08 -8.33
N PHE A 135 27.30 1.35 -9.64
CA PHE A 135 27.23 2.69 -10.19
C PHE A 135 26.03 2.85 -11.14
N ALA A 136 25.44 4.04 -11.12
CA ALA A 136 24.57 4.51 -12.18
C ALA A 136 25.43 5.21 -13.24
N THR A 137 25.15 4.98 -14.51
CA THR A 137 25.91 5.51 -15.64
C THR A 137 24.99 6.10 -16.71
N GLY A 138 25.39 7.21 -17.32
CA GLY A 138 24.62 7.87 -18.38
C GLY A 138 25.35 9.09 -18.93
N GLU A 139 25.44 9.23 -20.25
CA GLU A 139 26.08 10.38 -20.93
C GLU A 139 27.49 10.73 -20.40
N GLY A 140 28.34 9.72 -20.19
CA GLY A 140 29.70 9.90 -19.65
C GLY A 140 29.76 10.11 -18.14
N LEU A 141 28.61 10.24 -17.45
CA LEU A 141 28.54 10.30 -16.00
C LEU A 141 28.62 8.90 -15.38
N ARG A 142 29.28 8.78 -14.22
CA ARG A 142 29.35 7.57 -13.40
C ARG A 142 29.42 7.92 -11.92
N ALA A 143 28.42 7.51 -11.13
CA ALA A 143 28.41 7.73 -9.70
C ALA A 143 27.54 6.70 -8.96
N LYS A 144 27.71 6.58 -7.64
CA LYS A 144 26.82 5.75 -6.79
C LYS A 144 25.46 6.41 -6.57
N ALA A 145 25.41 7.73 -6.67
CA ALA A 145 24.20 8.52 -6.55
C ALA A 145 24.26 9.78 -7.43
N PHE A 146 23.12 10.20 -7.93
CA PHE A 146 22.90 11.50 -8.57
C PHE A 146 21.70 12.19 -7.96
N THR A 147 21.74 13.52 -7.93
CA THR A 147 20.57 14.37 -7.67
C THR A 147 20.18 15.06 -8.97
N ILE A 148 18.88 15.10 -9.24
CA ILE A 148 18.30 15.66 -10.45
C ILE A 148 17.34 16.77 -10.03
N ARG A 149 17.61 17.99 -10.49
CA ARG A 149 16.72 19.15 -10.32
C ARG A 149 16.25 19.61 -11.69
N TRP A 150 15.11 20.27 -11.73
CA TRP A 150 14.61 20.91 -12.94
C TRP A 150 14.16 22.32 -12.60
N SER A 151 14.36 23.22 -13.54
CA SER A 151 14.02 24.64 -13.39
C SER A 151 13.32 25.16 -14.63
N GLY A 152 12.71 26.33 -14.49
CA GLY A 152 12.02 27.05 -15.56
C GLY A 152 10.55 27.32 -15.23
N PRO A 153 9.87 28.14 -16.04
CA PRO A 153 8.48 28.50 -15.80
C PRO A 153 7.56 27.28 -15.85
N SER A 154 6.83 27.01 -14.76
CA SER A 154 5.93 25.85 -14.63
C SER A 154 6.59 24.52 -15.01
N SER A 155 7.89 24.38 -14.73
CA SER A 155 8.69 23.25 -15.20
C SER A 155 8.19 21.92 -14.67
N VAL A 156 8.06 20.95 -15.58
CA VAL A 156 7.68 19.57 -15.28
C VAL A 156 8.74 18.64 -15.84
N ILE A 157 9.18 17.67 -15.03
CA ILE A 157 10.06 16.58 -15.47
C ILE A 157 9.24 15.32 -15.73
N THR A 158 9.53 14.63 -16.82
CA THR A 158 9.02 13.29 -17.13
C THR A 158 10.06 12.28 -16.69
N PHE A 159 9.66 11.36 -15.82
CA PHE A 159 10.41 10.19 -15.39
C PHE A 159 9.83 8.95 -16.07
N SER A 160 10.68 8.21 -16.77
CA SER A 160 10.30 6.97 -17.44
C SER A 160 11.09 5.79 -16.89
N GLN A 161 10.37 4.71 -16.62
CA GLN A 161 10.86 3.40 -16.17
C GLN A 161 10.17 2.30 -17.00
N PRO A 162 10.61 1.03 -16.94
CA PRO A 162 9.94 -0.05 -17.67
C PRO A 162 8.44 -0.12 -17.38
N GLY A 163 7.61 0.04 -18.42
CA GLY A 163 6.15 -0.02 -18.32
C GLY A 163 5.46 1.17 -17.67
N SER A 164 6.16 2.25 -17.29
CA SER A 164 5.55 3.40 -16.61
C SER A 164 6.23 4.73 -16.95
N VAL A 165 5.42 5.77 -17.13
CA VAL A 165 5.85 7.15 -17.38
C VAL A 165 5.06 8.06 -16.44
N VAL A 166 5.78 8.82 -15.62
CA VAL A 166 5.18 9.70 -14.60
C VAL A 166 5.77 11.10 -14.72
N LYS A 167 4.97 12.12 -14.43
CA LYS A 167 5.39 13.53 -14.47
C LYS A 167 5.46 14.10 -13.06
N TYR A 168 6.49 14.89 -12.78
CA TYR A 168 6.67 15.59 -11.51
C TYR A 168 6.89 17.08 -11.74
N ARG A 169 6.23 17.89 -10.92
CA ARG A 169 6.38 19.35 -10.93
C ARG A 169 7.24 19.85 -9.76
N TYR A 170 7.19 19.15 -8.65
CA TYR A 170 7.81 19.55 -7.38
C TYR A 170 8.85 18.55 -6.88
N GLY A 171 9.72 19.05 -6.01
CA GLY A 171 10.80 18.31 -5.37
C GLY A 171 12.09 18.25 -6.18
N GLN A 172 12.95 17.31 -5.79
CA GLN A 172 14.15 16.90 -6.51
C GLN A 172 14.25 15.38 -6.49
N ILE A 173 14.82 14.80 -7.55
CA ILE A 173 14.89 13.35 -7.69
C ILE A 173 16.29 12.86 -7.35
N GLN A 174 16.39 11.86 -6.48
CA GLN A 174 17.62 11.11 -6.25
C GLN A 174 17.59 9.78 -7.00
N VAL A 175 18.69 9.47 -7.67
CA VAL A 175 18.97 8.17 -8.27
C VAL A 175 20.11 7.56 -7.48
N LYS A 176 19.86 6.49 -6.72
CA LYS A 176 20.87 5.85 -5.87
C LYS A 176 20.97 4.36 -6.18
N VAL A 177 22.19 3.84 -6.30
CA VAL A 177 22.38 2.40 -6.49
C VAL A 177 22.39 1.66 -5.16
N VAL A 178 21.43 0.77 -4.97
CA VAL A 178 21.29 -0.14 -3.83
C VAL A 178 21.30 -1.57 -4.36
N LYS A 179 22.23 -2.40 -3.88
CA LYS A 179 22.36 -3.83 -4.29
C LYS A 179 22.31 -4.03 -5.82
N SER A 180 23.10 -3.23 -6.55
CA SER A 180 23.22 -3.29 -8.02
C SER A 180 21.92 -3.01 -8.77
N ALA A 181 21.03 -2.21 -8.20
CA ALA A 181 19.86 -1.66 -8.86
C ALA A 181 19.64 -0.21 -8.43
N MET A 182 18.98 0.60 -9.27
CA MET A 182 18.65 1.98 -8.93
C MET A 182 17.36 2.06 -8.13
N GLU A 183 17.44 2.68 -6.96
CA GLU A 183 16.30 3.23 -6.24
C GLU A 183 16.16 4.70 -6.64
N VAL A 184 14.99 5.06 -7.14
CA VAL A 184 14.67 6.41 -7.58
C VAL A 184 13.68 7.01 -6.61
N THR A 185 14.04 8.12 -5.99
CA THR A 185 13.20 8.79 -4.99
C THR A 185 12.95 10.24 -5.36
N ASN A 186 11.77 10.76 -5.04
CA ASN A 186 11.47 12.18 -5.10
C ASN A 186 11.42 12.74 -3.67
N THR A 187 12.24 13.74 -3.39
CA THR A 187 12.24 14.48 -2.12
C THR A 187 11.53 15.81 -2.30
N LEU A 188 10.44 16.02 -1.57
CA LEU A 188 9.53 17.15 -1.74
C LEU A 188 8.93 17.61 -0.40
N ALA A 189 8.44 18.85 -0.33
CA ALA A 189 7.79 19.39 0.86
C ALA A 189 6.53 18.56 1.20
N LEU A 190 6.42 18.14 2.47
CA LEU A 190 5.29 17.29 2.90
C LEU A 190 3.98 18.10 2.89
N ARG A 191 4.04 19.35 3.34
CA ARG A 191 2.91 20.27 3.54
C ARG A 191 1.92 20.33 2.38
N ASP A 192 2.44 20.40 1.17
CA ASP A 192 1.69 20.66 -0.05
C ASP A 192 2.18 19.83 -1.24
N GLU A 193 3.46 19.93 -1.62
CA GLU A 193 4.00 19.29 -2.83
C GLU A 193 3.76 17.78 -2.87
N TYR A 194 3.99 17.09 -1.76
CA TYR A 194 3.66 15.67 -1.60
C TYR A 194 2.16 15.43 -1.69
N LEU A 195 1.37 16.16 -0.91
CA LEU A 195 -0.07 15.94 -0.81
C LEU A 195 -0.81 16.28 -2.11
N TRP A 196 -0.34 17.23 -2.90
CA TRP A 196 -0.89 17.52 -4.24
C TRP A 196 -0.74 16.34 -5.21
N GLY A 197 0.21 15.44 -4.98
CA GLY A 197 0.38 14.21 -5.76
C GLY A 197 -0.31 12.97 -5.21
N ILE A 198 -0.99 13.05 -4.07
CA ILE A 198 -1.69 11.91 -3.46
C ILE A 198 -3.02 11.64 -4.16
N SER A 199 -3.20 10.41 -4.68
CA SER A 199 -4.37 10.00 -5.45
C SER A 199 -5.06 8.79 -4.85
N GLU A 200 -5.57 8.96 -3.63
CA GLU A 200 -6.29 7.92 -2.88
C GLU A 200 -7.79 7.91 -3.15
N VAL A 201 -8.38 9.10 -3.39
CA VAL A 201 -9.81 9.28 -3.66
C VAL A 201 -10.02 10.15 -4.92
N PRO A 202 -11.13 9.98 -5.65
CA PRO A 202 -11.50 10.87 -6.76
C PRO A 202 -11.57 12.34 -6.33
N SER A 203 -11.00 13.24 -7.13
CA SER A 203 -10.98 14.68 -6.81
C SER A 203 -12.37 15.34 -6.89
N SER A 204 -13.36 14.63 -7.46
CA SER A 204 -14.76 15.05 -7.55
C SER A 204 -15.58 14.80 -6.28
N TRP A 205 -15.00 14.19 -5.25
CA TRP A 205 -15.70 13.93 -3.99
C TRP A 205 -15.98 15.21 -3.19
N PRO A 206 -16.94 15.18 -2.25
CA PRO A 206 -17.26 16.34 -1.42
C PRO A 206 -16.04 16.89 -0.68
N ALA A 207 -15.99 18.22 -0.52
CA ALA A 207 -14.85 18.93 0.06
C ALA A 207 -14.40 18.37 1.42
N ALA A 208 -15.34 18.10 2.32
CA ALA A 208 -15.04 17.55 3.65
C ALA A 208 -14.40 16.14 3.59
N ALA A 209 -14.78 15.30 2.62
CA ALA A 209 -14.15 13.99 2.42
C ALA A 209 -12.73 14.14 1.85
N LEU A 210 -12.51 15.10 0.94
CA LEU A 210 -11.17 15.39 0.42
C LEU A 210 -10.25 15.90 1.54
N GLU A 211 -10.72 16.83 2.36
CA GLU A 211 -9.97 17.38 3.50
C GLU A 211 -9.66 16.30 4.56
N ALA A 212 -10.62 15.42 4.87
CA ALA A 212 -10.37 14.28 5.74
C ALA A 212 -9.29 13.34 5.17
N GLN A 213 -9.33 13.04 3.88
CA GLN A 213 -8.29 12.25 3.21
C GLN A 213 -6.93 12.94 3.22
N VAL A 214 -6.88 14.26 3.00
CA VAL A 214 -5.63 15.04 3.08
C VAL A 214 -5.03 14.97 4.48
N ILE A 215 -5.82 15.23 5.52
CA ILE A 215 -5.35 15.23 6.92
C ILE A 215 -4.87 13.82 7.32
N ALA A 216 -5.61 12.77 6.94
CA ALA A 216 -5.18 11.39 7.17
C ALA A 216 -3.88 11.07 6.42
N SER A 217 -3.78 11.49 5.15
CA SER A 217 -2.58 11.26 4.34
C SER A 217 -1.35 11.98 4.89
N ARG A 218 -1.51 13.23 5.33
CA ARG A 218 -0.47 14.01 6.02
C ARG A 218 0.00 13.30 7.29
N SER A 219 -0.94 12.84 8.11
CA SER A 219 -0.64 12.19 9.39
C SER A 219 0.14 10.89 9.19
N TYR A 220 -0.27 10.06 8.22
CA TYR A 220 0.45 8.85 7.84
C TYR A 220 1.88 9.18 7.40
N ALA A 221 2.06 10.11 6.46
CA ALA A 221 3.36 10.54 5.98
C ALA A 221 4.25 11.08 7.10
N MET A 222 3.69 11.91 7.99
CA MET A 222 4.39 12.43 9.17
C MET A 222 4.83 11.33 10.14
N SER A 223 4.00 10.30 10.35
CA SER A 223 4.35 9.16 11.20
C SER A 223 5.52 8.32 10.68
N LYS A 224 5.85 8.48 9.38
CA LYS A 224 6.98 7.82 8.70
C LYS A 224 8.23 8.69 8.62
N LEU A 225 8.16 9.94 9.08
CA LEU A 225 9.34 10.80 9.17
C LEU A 225 10.35 10.24 10.19
N GLY A 226 11.63 10.51 9.95
CA GLY A 226 12.73 10.02 10.78
C GLY A 226 13.68 9.10 10.01
N LYS A 227 13.43 7.79 9.98
CA LYS A 227 14.38 6.81 9.42
C LYS A 227 14.16 6.59 7.92
N ILE A 228 15.18 6.91 7.12
CA ILE A 228 15.24 6.45 5.72
C ILE A 228 15.50 4.94 5.72
N ASN A 229 14.63 4.18 5.07
CA ASN A 229 14.84 2.76 4.84
C ASN A 229 15.90 2.57 3.76
N SER A 230 17.06 2.05 4.14
CA SER A 230 18.19 1.85 3.22
C SER A 230 17.91 0.88 2.07
N ALA A 231 16.88 0.04 2.17
CA ALA A 231 16.51 -0.89 1.10
C ALA A 231 15.76 -0.24 -0.07
N CYS A 232 15.08 0.89 0.15
CA CYS A 232 14.39 1.67 -0.90
C CYS A 232 14.87 3.10 -1.01
N ASP A 233 15.80 3.50 -0.13
CA ASP A 233 16.26 4.88 0.00
C ASP A 233 15.11 5.86 0.25
N CYS A 234 14.10 5.44 1.01
CA CYS A 234 12.83 6.14 1.14
C CYS A 234 12.25 6.12 2.55
N GLN A 235 11.35 7.07 2.83
CA GLN A 235 10.47 7.04 3.99
C GLN A 235 9.14 6.36 3.66
N VAL A 236 8.65 6.54 2.42
CA VAL A 236 7.41 5.95 1.92
C VAL A 236 7.55 5.50 0.46
N TYR A 237 6.80 4.47 0.06
CA TYR A 237 6.60 4.08 -1.33
C TYR A 237 5.46 4.86 -2.00
N SER A 238 5.53 5.04 -3.32
CA SER A 238 4.49 5.73 -4.10
C SER A 238 3.26 4.87 -4.45
N HIS A 239 3.10 3.70 -3.84
CA HIS A 239 2.04 2.73 -4.14
C HIS A 239 1.44 2.14 -2.85
N ILE A 240 0.55 1.15 -3.00
CA ILE A 240 -0.27 0.52 -1.95
C ILE A 240 0.48 -0.02 -0.70
N ALA A 241 1.81 -0.05 -0.70
CA ALA A 241 2.59 -0.38 0.50
C ALA A 241 2.60 0.79 1.51
N ASP A 242 2.43 2.02 1.03
CA ASP A 242 2.25 3.22 1.84
C ASP A 242 1.08 4.05 1.30
N GLN A 243 1.30 4.89 0.28
CA GLN A 243 0.26 5.77 -0.27
C GLN A 243 0.42 5.92 -1.78
N ASN A 244 -0.70 5.98 -2.51
CA ASN A 244 -0.72 6.14 -3.96
C ASN A 244 -0.33 7.58 -4.35
N PHE A 245 0.96 7.78 -4.63
CA PHE A 245 1.54 9.06 -5.05
C PHE A 245 1.81 9.04 -6.55
N VAL A 246 1.06 9.84 -7.30
CA VAL A 246 1.06 9.87 -8.78
C VAL A 246 1.69 11.14 -9.36
N GLY A 247 2.36 11.92 -8.51
CA GLY A 247 3.01 13.17 -8.90
C GLY A 247 2.04 14.20 -9.50
N PHE A 248 2.48 14.87 -10.57
CA PHE A 248 1.77 16.01 -11.17
C PHE A 248 0.38 15.66 -11.71
N SER A 249 0.15 14.39 -12.09
CA SER A 249 -1.09 13.93 -12.71
C SER A 249 -2.34 14.18 -11.85
N LYS A 250 -2.21 14.20 -10.51
CA LYS A 250 -3.32 14.46 -9.59
C LYS A 250 -3.73 15.92 -9.62
N GLU A 251 -2.80 16.85 -9.41
CA GLU A 251 -3.12 18.29 -9.45
C GLU A 251 -3.49 18.76 -10.86
N SER A 252 -2.98 18.10 -11.91
CA SER A 252 -3.28 18.41 -13.30
C SER A 252 -4.52 17.68 -13.84
N GLU A 253 -5.28 16.97 -13.01
CA GLU A 253 -6.50 16.27 -13.44
C GLU A 253 -7.49 17.29 -14.04
N PRO A 254 -7.95 17.09 -15.30
CA PRO A 254 -8.90 17.99 -15.92
C PRO A 254 -10.18 18.12 -15.08
N ARG A 255 -10.67 19.35 -14.91
CA ARG A 255 -11.91 19.72 -14.18
C ARG A 255 -11.88 19.53 -12.66
N PHE A 256 -11.16 18.53 -12.14
CA PHE A 256 -11.27 18.18 -10.72
C PHE A 256 -9.99 18.34 -9.91
N GLY A 257 -8.81 18.39 -10.53
CA GLY A 257 -7.52 18.52 -9.81
C GLY A 257 -7.46 19.74 -8.90
N GLN A 258 -8.10 20.84 -9.30
CA GLN A 258 -8.24 22.05 -8.49
C GLN A 258 -8.97 21.84 -7.15
N PHE A 259 -9.92 20.91 -7.06
CA PHE A 259 -10.66 20.64 -5.83
C PHE A 259 -9.79 19.89 -4.82
N TRP A 260 -8.98 18.93 -5.30
CA TRP A 260 -7.96 18.28 -4.48
C TRP A 260 -6.93 19.29 -3.98
N LYS A 261 -6.38 20.11 -4.87
CA LYS A 261 -5.41 21.15 -4.52
C LYS A 261 -5.98 22.12 -3.47
N ALA A 262 -7.24 22.53 -3.62
CA ALA A 262 -7.92 23.38 -2.66
C ALA A 262 -8.16 22.70 -1.31
N ALA A 263 -8.45 21.39 -1.27
CA ALA A 263 -8.53 20.63 -0.02
C ALA A 263 -7.18 20.58 0.71
N VAL A 264 -6.08 20.42 -0.02
CA VAL A 264 -4.73 20.53 0.57
C VAL A 264 -4.54 21.91 1.21
N SER A 265 -4.81 22.98 0.45
CA SER A 265 -4.68 24.36 0.92
C SER A 265 -5.57 24.69 2.14
N ARG A 266 -6.82 24.19 2.19
CA ARG A 266 -7.73 24.45 3.33
C ARG A 266 -7.32 23.77 4.63
N THR A 267 -6.40 22.79 4.57
CA THR A 267 -5.88 22.10 5.76
C THR A 267 -4.54 22.67 6.26
N ILE A 268 -4.03 23.70 5.60
CA ILE A 268 -2.86 24.46 6.01
C ILE A 268 -3.33 25.66 6.82
N ILE A 269 -2.75 25.86 8.00
CA ILE A 269 -3.16 26.92 8.95
C ILE A 269 -2.35 28.19 8.71
N ASP A 270 -1.03 28.06 8.63
CA ASP A 270 -0.11 29.16 8.35
C ASP A 270 1.08 28.67 7.51
N THR A 271 2.14 29.48 7.39
CA THR A 271 3.35 29.18 6.61
C THR A 271 4.13 27.95 7.07
N SER A 272 3.91 27.49 8.30
CA SER A 272 4.68 26.46 8.99
C SER A 272 3.83 25.38 9.64
N THR A 273 2.51 25.57 9.76
CA THR A 273 1.62 24.62 10.43
C THR A 273 0.47 24.14 9.56
N SER A 274 0.09 22.87 9.76
CA SER A 274 -1.02 22.19 9.07
C SER A 274 -1.82 21.33 10.05
N LEU A 275 -3.07 21.01 9.70
CA LEU A 275 -3.87 20.05 10.47
C LEU A 275 -3.38 18.62 10.25
N ALA A 276 -3.19 17.90 11.36
CA ALA A 276 -2.88 16.47 11.42
C ALA A 276 -3.70 15.77 12.52
N ILE A 277 -3.76 14.44 12.46
CA ILE A 277 -4.36 13.58 13.47
C ILE A 277 -3.28 13.20 14.47
N LEU A 278 -3.42 13.67 15.70
CA LEU A 278 -2.42 13.51 16.75
C LEU A 278 -2.95 12.60 17.86
N SER A 279 -2.12 11.68 18.33
CA SER A 279 -2.33 10.97 19.60
C SER A 279 -1.15 11.29 20.51
N ASN A 280 -1.42 11.78 21.72
CA ASN A 280 -0.39 12.25 22.65
C ASN A 280 0.58 13.27 22.01
N GLY A 281 0.05 14.20 21.21
CA GLY A 281 0.82 15.23 20.51
C GLY A 281 1.67 14.75 19.33
N LYS A 282 1.62 13.45 18.97
CA LYS A 282 2.39 12.88 17.86
C LYS A 282 1.48 12.47 16.71
N PRO A 283 1.87 12.67 15.44
CA PRO A 283 1.14 12.17 14.28
C PRO A 283 0.91 10.66 14.38
N ILE A 284 -0.34 10.23 14.21
CA ILE A 284 -0.67 8.80 14.17
C ILE A 284 -0.32 8.20 12.81
N GLN A 285 -0.08 6.89 12.78
CA GLN A 285 -0.13 6.15 11.53
C GLN A 285 -1.59 5.98 11.09
N ALA A 286 -2.11 6.99 10.39
CA ALA A 286 -3.52 7.09 9.98
C ALA A 286 -3.83 6.17 8.78
N TYR A 287 -4.15 4.91 9.07
CA TYR A 287 -4.58 3.95 8.06
C TYR A 287 -5.95 4.29 7.49
N PHE A 288 -6.13 4.11 6.19
CA PHE A 288 -7.41 4.26 5.51
C PHE A 288 -7.54 3.24 4.39
N PHE A 289 -8.76 2.99 3.93
CA PHE A 289 -9.06 1.96 2.94
C PHE A 289 -10.36 2.29 2.19
N SER A 290 -10.61 1.62 1.06
CA SER A 290 -11.75 1.95 0.19
C SER A 290 -13.10 1.81 0.89
N SER A 291 -13.49 0.60 1.29
CA SER A 291 -14.82 0.34 1.86
C SER A 291 -14.82 -0.83 2.83
N SER A 292 -15.64 -0.73 3.88
CA SER A 292 -15.77 -1.79 4.89
C SER A 292 -16.81 -2.83 4.47
N GLY A 293 -16.82 -3.96 5.18
CA GLY A 293 -17.92 -4.92 5.14
C GLY A 293 -19.06 -4.59 6.10
N GLY A 294 -19.23 -3.31 6.49
CA GLY A 294 -20.27 -2.84 7.41
C GLY A 294 -19.73 -2.27 8.73
N ALA A 295 -18.48 -2.55 9.07
CA ALA A 295 -17.76 -1.93 10.19
C ALA A 295 -16.24 -2.01 9.98
N THR A 296 -15.48 -1.09 10.58
CA THR A 296 -14.01 -1.07 10.51
C THR A 296 -13.38 -2.13 11.43
N GLN A 297 -12.11 -2.46 11.20
CA GLN A 297 -11.32 -3.36 12.04
C GLN A 297 -10.35 -2.62 12.96
N THR A 298 -9.96 -3.28 14.04
CA THR A 298 -8.81 -2.87 14.84
C THR A 298 -7.50 -3.31 14.16
N THR A 299 -6.38 -2.65 14.47
CA THR A 299 -5.04 -3.11 14.05
C THR A 299 -4.65 -4.43 14.73
N LEU A 300 -5.20 -4.72 15.91
CA LEU A 300 -4.97 -5.98 16.62
C LEU A 300 -5.55 -7.17 15.84
N ASP A 301 -6.77 -7.03 15.35
CA ASP A 301 -7.42 -8.07 14.55
C ASP A 301 -6.71 -8.27 13.21
N ALA A 302 -6.46 -7.17 12.50
CA ALA A 302 -5.86 -7.20 11.18
C ALA A 302 -4.39 -7.68 11.21
N TRP A 303 -3.58 -7.13 12.13
CA TRP A 303 -2.11 -7.24 12.08
C TRP A 303 -1.47 -7.66 13.41
N GLY A 304 -2.25 -7.88 14.47
CA GLY A 304 -1.75 -8.40 15.74
C GLY A 304 -1.12 -7.37 16.66
N GLN A 305 -1.18 -6.08 16.33
CA GLN A 305 -0.65 -4.99 17.16
C GLN A 305 -1.74 -3.96 17.42
N ALA A 306 -2.12 -3.78 18.68
CA ALA A 306 -3.16 -2.82 19.05
C ALA A 306 -2.66 -1.38 18.91
N THR A 307 -3.56 -0.48 18.52
CA THR A 307 -3.37 0.96 18.73
C THR A 307 -4.54 1.51 19.52
N SER A 308 -4.33 2.62 20.24
CA SER A 308 -5.40 3.29 20.98
C SER A 308 -6.42 3.98 20.06
N TYR A 309 -6.08 4.18 18.78
CA TYR A 309 -6.84 5.06 17.89
C TYR A 309 -7.57 4.36 16.74
N THR A 310 -7.21 3.13 16.37
CA THR A 310 -7.96 2.33 15.39
C THR A 310 -8.92 1.37 16.08
N GLN A 311 -10.13 1.86 16.34
CA GLN A 311 -11.22 1.05 16.93
C GLN A 311 -12.25 0.69 15.87
N SER A 312 -12.97 -0.41 16.10
CA SER A 312 -14.08 -0.81 15.23
C SER A 312 -15.23 0.19 15.38
N VAL A 313 -15.70 0.74 14.26
CA VAL A 313 -16.88 1.61 14.18
C VAL A 313 -17.79 1.14 13.05
N VAL A 314 -19.09 1.35 13.22
CA VAL A 314 -20.11 0.95 12.25
C VAL A 314 -19.98 1.80 10.98
N ASP A 315 -20.12 1.18 9.81
CA ASP A 315 -19.90 1.84 8.53
C ASP A 315 -20.85 1.27 7.47
N PRO A 316 -22.17 1.59 7.55
CA PRO A 316 -23.18 0.96 6.71
C PRO A 316 -23.04 1.34 5.23
N ALA A 317 -22.39 2.47 4.93
CA ALA A 317 -22.12 2.91 3.57
C ALA A 317 -21.25 1.91 2.78
N GLY A 318 -20.43 1.10 3.46
CA GLY A 318 -19.66 0.03 2.84
C GLY A 318 -20.53 -1.08 2.23
N LEU A 319 -21.73 -1.31 2.78
CA LEU A 319 -22.67 -2.34 2.32
C LEU A 319 -23.79 -1.79 1.42
N ASP A 320 -23.90 -0.47 1.26
CA ASP A 320 -24.92 0.15 0.41
C ASP A 320 -24.46 0.11 -1.06
N PRO A 321 -25.15 -0.61 -1.97
CA PRO A 321 -24.78 -0.67 -3.38
C PRO A 321 -24.85 0.67 -4.11
N LYS A 322 -25.59 1.67 -3.60
CA LYS A 322 -25.59 3.02 -4.17
C LYS A 322 -24.27 3.75 -3.89
N ASN A 323 -23.72 3.55 -2.70
CA ASN A 323 -22.47 4.17 -2.28
C ASN A 323 -21.23 3.36 -2.71
N ASN A 324 -21.34 2.02 -2.70
CA ASN A 324 -20.27 1.07 -2.98
C ASN A 324 -20.69 0.03 -4.04
N PRO A 325 -21.03 0.42 -5.28
CA PRO A 325 -21.65 -0.48 -6.27
C PRO A 325 -20.80 -1.69 -6.65
N ARG A 326 -19.48 -1.62 -6.49
CA ARG A 326 -18.55 -2.71 -6.86
C ARG A 326 -18.23 -3.67 -5.72
N PHE A 327 -18.34 -3.22 -4.48
CA PHE A 327 -17.84 -3.98 -3.32
C PHE A 327 -18.82 -4.02 -2.15
N ALA A 328 -20.06 -3.50 -2.30
CA ALA A 328 -21.13 -3.77 -1.34
C ALA A 328 -21.34 -5.28 -1.20
N THR A 329 -21.22 -5.99 -2.32
CA THR A 329 -21.00 -7.43 -2.42
C THR A 329 -19.99 -7.70 -3.54
N TRP A 330 -19.28 -8.83 -3.45
CA TRP A 330 -18.39 -9.32 -4.50
C TRP A 330 -18.28 -10.85 -4.45
N SER A 331 -17.91 -11.45 -5.58
CA SER A 331 -17.48 -12.84 -5.71
C SER A 331 -16.07 -12.87 -6.28
N ALA A 332 -15.24 -13.79 -5.80
CA ALA A 332 -13.87 -13.96 -6.26
C ALA A 332 -13.47 -15.43 -6.20
N SER A 333 -12.38 -15.79 -6.88
CA SER A 333 -11.78 -17.10 -6.79
C SER A 333 -10.26 -17.02 -6.80
N ALA A 334 -9.60 -18.05 -6.27
CA ALA A 334 -8.15 -18.17 -6.25
C ALA A 334 -7.71 -19.59 -6.59
N ASP A 335 -6.76 -19.71 -7.51
CA ASP A 335 -6.22 -21.00 -7.95
C ASP A 335 -5.51 -21.72 -6.79
N GLN A 336 -5.55 -23.05 -6.81
CA GLN A 336 -4.94 -23.89 -5.78
C GLN A 336 -3.50 -23.49 -5.50
N SER A 337 -2.70 -23.27 -6.55
CA SER A 337 -1.27 -22.95 -6.43
C SER A 337 -1.04 -21.63 -5.68
N LEU A 338 -1.91 -20.63 -5.89
CA LEU A 338 -1.85 -19.35 -5.18
C LEU A 338 -2.23 -19.52 -3.70
N VAL A 339 -3.28 -20.29 -3.43
CA VAL A 339 -3.72 -20.57 -2.05
C VAL A 339 -2.67 -21.38 -1.29
N ALA A 340 -2.08 -22.41 -1.91
CA ALA A 340 -1.00 -23.21 -1.31
C ALA A 340 0.26 -22.36 -1.04
N THR A 341 0.66 -21.52 -2.00
CA THR A 341 1.75 -20.55 -1.81
C THR A 341 1.45 -19.60 -0.65
N ALA A 342 0.18 -19.17 -0.49
CA ALA A 342 -0.20 -18.30 0.60
C ALA A 342 0.03 -18.94 1.98
N PHE A 343 -0.23 -20.24 2.12
CA PHE A 343 0.01 -21.01 3.35
C PHE A 343 1.43 -21.58 3.48
N LEU A 344 2.26 -21.46 2.44
CA LEU A 344 3.57 -22.13 2.34
C LEU A 344 3.45 -23.66 2.46
N LEU A 345 2.43 -24.22 1.80
CA LEU A 345 2.18 -25.65 1.68
C LEU A 345 2.27 -26.09 0.20
N ALA A 346 2.46 -27.38 -0.05
CA ALA A 346 2.54 -27.92 -1.41
C ALA A 346 1.19 -27.86 -2.13
N ASP A 347 0.11 -28.17 -1.41
CA ASP A 347 -1.26 -28.08 -1.85
C ASP A 347 -2.17 -27.64 -0.69
N ILE A 348 -3.46 -27.44 -1.01
CA ILE A 348 -4.52 -27.23 -0.03
C ILE A 348 -5.71 -28.03 -0.49
N VAL A 349 -6.24 -28.87 0.40
CA VAL A 349 -7.46 -29.64 0.21
C VAL A 349 -8.65 -28.91 0.80
N THR A 350 -8.51 -28.38 2.02
CA THR A 350 -9.61 -27.71 2.72
C THR A 350 -9.19 -26.35 3.28
N LEU A 351 -10.14 -25.42 3.26
CA LEU A 351 -10.08 -24.16 3.96
C LEU A 351 -11.16 -24.12 5.05
N GLU A 352 -10.82 -23.57 6.20
CA GLU A 352 -11.76 -23.41 7.32
C GLU A 352 -11.58 -22.02 7.94
N ILE A 353 -12.67 -21.24 8.02
CA ILE A 353 -12.68 -19.97 8.75
C ILE A 353 -12.78 -20.29 10.24
N ILE A 354 -11.70 -20.03 10.97
CA ILE A 354 -11.56 -20.39 12.39
C ILE A 354 -12.22 -19.33 13.29
N SER A 355 -12.14 -18.06 12.93
CA SER A 355 -12.75 -16.99 13.73
C SER A 355 -12.99 -15.72 12.93
N ARG A 356 -13.85 -14.86 13.48
CA ARG A 356 -14.14 -13.51 13.01
C ARG A 356 -14.06 -12.52 14.18
N ASN A 357 -13.76 -11.26 13.89
CA ASN A 357 -13.93 -10.19 14.87
C ASN A 357 -15.40 -9.70 14.90
N THR A 358 -15.67 -8.75 15.78
CA THR A 358 -17.01 -8.13 15.94
C THR A 358 -17.49 -7.37 14.70
N ALA A 359 -16.56 -6.98 13.81
CA ALA A 359 -16.87 -6.35 12.52
C ALA A 359 -17.21 -7.36 11.41
N GLY A 360 -17.15 -8.67 11.70
CA GLY A 360 -17.44 -9.74 10.75
C GLY A 360 -16.28 -10.12 9.82
N ALA A 361 -15.13 -9.45 9.94
CA ALA A 361 -13.94 -9.81 9.18
C ALA A 361 -13.33 -11.11 9.73
N VAL A 362 -12.82 -11.95 8.83
CA VAL A 362 -12.09 -13.17 9.17
C VAL A 362 -10.81 -12.77 9.91
N THR A 363 -10.67 -13.22 11.16
CA THR A 363 -9.45 -13.02 11.96
C THR A 363 -8.45 -14.13 11.69
N TYR A 364 -8.91 -15.38 11.61
CA TYR A 364 -8.06 -16.53 11.30
C TYR A 364 -8.72 -17.52 10.33
N ILE A 365 -7.92 -18.04 9.41
CA ILE A 365 -8.28 -19.09 8.45
C ILE A 365 -7.22 -20.18 8.48
N LYS A 366 -7.66 -21.44 8.46
CA LYS A 366 -6.82 -22.63 8.45
C LYS A 366 -6.87 -23.28 7.07
N GLY A 367 -5.70 -23.64 6.54
CA GLY A 367 -5.55 -24.48 5.36
C GLY A 367 -5.03 -25.85 5.77
N THR A 368 -5.58 -26.91 5.16
CA THR A 368 -5.14 -28.30 5.36
C THR A 368 -4.68 -28.88 4.03
N ALA A 369 -3.47 -29.42 3.98
CA ALA A 369 -2.87 -30.07 2.81
C ALA A 369 -3.25 -31.56 2.73
N SER A 370 -2.95 -32.21 1.60
CA SER A 370 -3.26 -33.62 1.38
C SER A 370 -2.45 -34.59 2.25
N ASP A 371 -1.28 -34.15 2.72
CA ASP A 371 -0.45 -34.87 3.68
C ASP A 371 -0.93 -34.72 5.15
N GLY A 372 -2.04 -34.02 5.36
CA GLY A 372 -2.62 -33.74 6.68
C GLY A 372 -1.96 -32.58 7.42
N SER A 373 -0.93 -31.94 6.85
CA SER A 373 -0.32 -30.76 7.45
C SER A 373 -1.29 -29.58 7.43
N THR A 374 -1.24 -28.75 8.48
CA THR A 374 -2.12 -27.58 8.61
C THR A 374 -1.32 -26.31 8.87
N LYS A 375 -1.83 -25.19 8.36
CA LYS A 375 -1.29 -23.85 8.62
C LYS A 375 -2.42 -22.88 8.92
N LEU A 376 -2.17 -21.98 9.86
CA LEU A 376 -3.08 -20.92 10.24
C LEU A 376 -2.55 -19.58 9.72
N LEU A 377 -3.43 -18.78 9.12
CA LEU A 377 -3.12 -17.42 8.69
C LEU A 377 -4.12 -16.44 9.29
N ARG A 378 -3.67 -15.19 9.50
CA ARG A 378 -4.59 -14.08 9.71
C ARG A 378 -5.40 -13.82 8.44
N GLY A 379 -6.68 -13.45 8.57
CA GLY A 379 -7.54 -13.23 7.41
C GLY A 379 -7.03 -12.14 6.47
N ASP A 380 -6.49 -11.02 6.98
CA ASP A 380 -5.92 -9.97 6.13
C ASP A 380 -4.62 -10.43 5.42
N THR A 381 -3.80 -11.26 6.08
CA THR A 381 -2.62 -11.88 5.44
C THR A 381 -3.04 -12.84 4.33
N PHE A 382 -4.04 -13.68 4.58
CA PHE A 382 -4.60 -14.59 3.58
C PHE A 382 -5.11 -13.79 2.38
N ARG A 383 -6.01 -12.83 2.62
CA ARG A 383 -6.57 -11.92 1.61
C ARG A 383 -5.49 -11.30 0.73
N SER A 384 -4.46 -10.73 1.33
CA SER A 384 -3.36 -10.10 0.60
C SER A 384 -2.61 -11.08 -0.30
N ARG A 385 -2.30 -12.28 0.22
CA ARG A 385 -1.56 -13.31 -0.52
C ARG A 385 -2.38 -13.96 -1.65
N VAL A 386 -3.68 -14.19 -1.42
CA VAL A 386 -4.58 -14.79 -2.42
C VAL A 386 -5.30 -13.76 -3.30
N LYS A 387 -5.02 -12.46 -3.09
CA LYS A 387 -5.49 -11.34 -3.91
C LYS A 387 -7.02 -11.17 -3.95
N ILE A 388 -7.73 -11.50 -2.87
CA ILE A 388 -9.17 -11.22 -2.75
C ILE A 388 -9.43 -9.80 -2.18
N PRO A 389 -10.61 -9.20 -2.45
CA PRO A 389 -10.89 -7.80 -2.14
C PRO A 389 -10.66 -7.37 -0.68
N SER A 390 -11.12 -8.16 0.28
CA SER A 390 -11.20 -7.77 1.70
C SER A 390 -11.12 -9.00 2.62
N PRO A 391 -10.94 -8.81 3.95
CA PRO A 391 -11.04 -9.88 4.93
C PRO A 391 -12.49 -10.19 5.34
N TYR A 392 -13.49 -9.48 4.79
CA TYR A 392 -14.92 -9.73 5.03
C TYR A 392 -15.45 -10.70 3.97
N PHE A 393 -15.07 -11.97 4.10
CA PHE A 393 -15.44 -13.00 3.12
C PHE A 393 -16.01 -14.27 3.76
N ASN A 394 -16.64 -15.08 2.92
CA ASN A 394 -17.11 -16.44 3.16
C ASN A 394 -16.46 -17.37 2.13
N LEU A 395 -16.28 -18.64 2.51
CA LEU A 395 -15.96 -19.69 1.55
C LEU A 395 -17.23 -20.01 0.77
N ALA A 396 -17.14 -20.04 -0.56
CA ALA A 396 -18.20 -20.50 -1.43
C ALA A 396 -17.86 -21.93 -1.90
N GLY A 397 -18.77 -22.87 -1.66
CA GLY A 397 -18.63 -24.27 -2.02
C GLY A 397 -18.83 -24.54 -3.50
#